data_AF-A0A958UZ30-F1
#
_entry.id   AF-A0A958UZ30-F1
#
_cell.length_a   1.000
_cell.length_b   1.000
_cell.length_c   1.000
_cell.angle_alpha   90.00
_cell.angle_beta   90.00
_cell.angle_gamma   90.00
#
_symmetry.space_group_name_H-M   'P 1'
#
loop_
_entity.id
_entity.type
_entity.pdbx_description
1 polymer ?
#
loop_
_entity_poly.entity_id
_entity_poly.type
_entity_poly.pdbx_seq_one_letter_code
_entity_poly.pdbx_strand_id
1 'polypeptide(L)' 'LTSMLGVSASEFLRNERLKASCELLKDQNLTIAEVAYMSGFNDPNYFSKCFKDLFNITPTEYTDKSNK' A
#
# COMPACT_ATOMS: atom_id res chain seq x y z
N LEU A 1 12.29 -12.28 20.53
CA LEU A 1 12.01 -12.63 19.11
C LEU A 1 12.15 -11.40 18.20
N THR A 2 13.22 -10.63 18.37
CA THR A 2 13.59 -9.48 17.52
C THR A 2 14.95 -9.80 16.92
N SER A 3 14.98 -10.76 16.00
CA SER A 3 16.20 -11.18 15.32
C SER A 3 15.83 -11.97 14.09
N MET A 4 15.87 -11.31 12.93
CA MET A 4 16.26 -11.83 11.61
C MET A 4 15.75 -10.98 10.42
N LEU A 5 14.90 -9.95 10.63
CA LEU A 5 14.36 -9.16 9.52
C LEU A 5 14.55 -7.63 9.59
N GLY A 6 15.12 -7.07 10.66
CA GLY A 6 15.30 -5.60 10.80
C GLY A 6 14.01 -4.78 10.89
N VAL A 7 12.87 -5.38 10.55
CA VAL A 7 11.53 -4.79 10.59
C VAL A 7 10.72 -5.38 11.74
N SER A 8 9.93 -4.53 12.40
CA SER A 8 8.99 -4.98 13.43
C SER A 8 7.85 -5.80 12.80
N ALA A 9 7.21 -6.69 13.57
CA ALA A 9 6.06 -7.47 13.08
C ALA A 9 4.93 -6.60 12.49
N SER A 10 4.72 -5.42 13.08
CA SER A 10 3.78 -4.41 12.59
C SER A 10 4.19 -3.83 11.24
N GLU A 11 5.49 -3.63 11.00
CA GLU A 11 6.02 -3.12 9.75
C GLU A 11 5.97 -4.16 8.65
N PHE A 12 6.31 -5.41 8.98
CA PHE A 12 6.12 -6.53 8.07
C PHE A 12 4.66 -6.63 7.61
N LEU A 13 3.70 -6.60 8.56
CA LEU A 13 2.28 -6.65 8.23
C LEU A 13 1.84 -5.47 7.36
N ARG A 14 2.31 -4.25 7.66
CA ARG A 14 2.04 -3.08 6.80
C ARG A 14 2.56 -3.30 5.39
N ASN A 15 3.77 -3.80 5.24
CA ASN A 15 4.38 -4.03 3.93
C ASN A 15 3.63 -5.08 3.13
N GLU A 16 3.18 -6.16 3.76
CA GLU A 16 2.35 -7.18 3.10
C GLU A 16 0.99 -6.60 2.66
N ARG A 17 0.35 -5.77 3.49
CA ARG A 17 -0.89 -5.05 3.10
C ARG A 17 -0.66 -4.11 1.92
N LEU A 18 0.45 -3.37 1.92
CA LEU A 18 0.82 -2.48 0.82
C LEU A 18 1.07 -3.25 -0.49
N LYS A 19 1.70 -4.43 -0.42
CA LYS A 19 1.88 -5.28 -1.60
C LYS A 19 0.55 -5.78 -2.17
N ALA A 20 -0.38 -6.22 -1.31
CA ALA A 20 -1.71 -6.63 -1.74
C ALA A 20 -2.49 -5.47 -2.41
N SER A 21 -2.31 -4.24 -1.90
CA SER A 21 -2.93 -3.05 -2.48
C SER A 21 -2.52 -2.79 -3.92
N CYS A 22 -1.31 -3.20 -4.35
CA CYS A 22 -0.84 -3.01 -5.72
C CYS A 22 -1.68 -3.74 -6.76
N GLU A 23 -2.27 -4.88 -6.43
CA GLU A 23 -3.19 -5.58 -7.34
C GLU A 23 -4.53 -4.86 -7.45
N LEU A 24 -5.03 -4.34 -6.32
CA LEU A 24 -6.26 -3.55 -6.28
C LEU A 24 -6.13 -2.21 -7.00
N LEU A 25 -4.95 -1.57 -6.96
CA LEU A 25 -4.66 -0.32 -7.69
C LEU A 25 -4.66 -0.50 -9.22
N LYS A 26 -4.64 -1.73 -9.74
CA LYS A 26 -4.80 -1.98 -11.18
C LYS A 26 -6.27 -1.95 -11.61
N ASP A 27 -7.21 -2.08 -10.67
CA ASP A 27 -8.63 -2.00 -10.95
C ASP A 27 -9.06 -0.53 -11.02
N GLN A 28 -9.49 -0.10 -12.21
CA GLN A 28 -9.90 1.28 -12.47
C GLN A 28 -11.25 1.65 -11.83
N ASN A 29 -11.97 0.68 -11.26
CA ASN A 29 -13.25 0.93 -10.59
C ASN A 29 -13.08 1.30 -9.11
N LEU A 30 -11.87 1.17 -8.55
CA LEU A 30 -11.61 1.43 -7.14
C LEU A 30 -10.89 2.76 -6.96
N THR A 31 -11.39 3.56 -6.02
CA THR A 31 -10.68 4.75 -5.56
C THR A 31 -9.52 4.37 -4.64
N ILE A 32 -8.51 5.25 -4.52
CA ILE A 32 -7.37 5.04 -3.60
C ILE A 32 -7.84 4.80 -2.15
N ALA A 33 -8.94 5.45 -1.74
CA ALA A 33 -9.53 5.24 -0.42
C ALA A 33 -10.10 3.83 -0.27
N GLU A 34 -10.87 3.34 -1.24
CA GLU A 34 -11.40 1.96 -1.24
C GLU A 34 -10.28 0.93 -1.22
N VAL A 35 -9.24 1.13 -2.04
CA VAL A 35 -8.06 0.26 -2.02
C VAL A 35 -7.39 0.25 -0.64
N ALA A 36 -7.24 1.41 0.01
CA ALA A 36 -6.68 1.47 1.35
C ALA A 36 -7.51 0.64 2.36
N TYR A 37 -8.83 0.81 2.35
CA TYR A 37 -9.74 0.07 3.24
C TYR A 37 -9.72 -1.44 2.96
N MET A 38 -9.78 -1.84 1.70
CA MET A 38 -9.73 -3.25 1.27
C MET A 38 -8.40 -3.92 1.61
N SER A 39 -7.31 -3.15 1.61
CA SER A 39 -5.98 -3.61 2.00
C SER A 39 -5.77 -3.67 3.52
N GLY A 40 -6.78 -3.28 4.31
CA GLY A 40 -6.76 -3.33 5.77
C GLY A 40 -6.17 -2.10 6.45
N PHE A 41 -6.14 -0.94 5.77
CA PHE A 41 -5.86 0.35 6.41
C PHE A 41 -7.15 1.01 6.87
N ASN A 42 -7.13 1.64 8.04
CA ASN A 42 -8.28 2.42 8.54
C ASN A 42 -8.20 3.91 8.16
N ASP A 43 -7.06 4.35 7.61
CA ASP A 43 -6.81 5.74 7.26
C ASP A 43 -6.12 5.80 5.87
N PRO A 44 -6.82 6.30 4.83
CA PRO A 44 -6.28 6.41 3.47
C PRO A 44 -5.08 7.36 3.32
N ASN A 45 -4.97 8.37 4.18
CA ASN A 45 -3.84 9.31 4.14
C ASN A 45 -2.57 8.63 4.65
N TYR A 46 -2.68 7.87 5.73
CA TYR A 46 -1.60 7.04 6.28
C TYR A 46 -1.22 5.94 5.30
N PHE A 47 -2.18 5.29 4.66
CA PHE A 47 -1.93 4.36 3.56
C PHE A 47 -1.06 5.00 2.48
N SER A 48 -1.47 6.17 1.97
CA SER A 48 -0.76 6.85 0.89
C SER A 48 0.67 7.22 1.28
N LYS A 49 0.87 7.63 2.53
CA LYS A 49 2.20 7.91 3.08
C LYS A 49 3.06 6.64 3.12
N CYS A 50 2.56 5.56 3.72
CA CYS A 50 3.30 4.30 3.81
C CYS A 50 3.55 3.66 2.44
N PHE A 51 2.61 3.79 1.51
CA PHE A 51 2.78 3.33 0.14
C PHE A 51 3.93 4.08 -0.55
N LYS A 52 3.96 5.41 -0.42
CA LYS A 52 5.05 6.22 -0.93
C LYS A 52 6.38 5.90 -0.26
N ASP A 53 6.41 5.66 1.05
CA ASP A 53 7.63 5.29 1.76
C ASP A 53 8.19 3.93 1.28
N LEU A 54 7.32 2.97 0.96
CA LEU A 54 7.73 1.63 0.52
C LEU A 54 8.08 1.55 -0.98
N PHE A 55 7.28 2.17 -1.85
CA PHE A 55 7.41 2.07 -3.31
C PHE A 55 8.07 3.30 -3.96
N ASN A 56 8.33 4.34 -3.19
CA ASN A 56 8.91 5.61 -3.63
C ASN A 56 8.09 6.36 -4.68
N ILE A 57 6.80 6.04 -4.80
CA ILE A 57 5.80 6.67 -5.67
C ILE A 57 4.43 6.67 -4.96
N THR A 58 3.56 7.63 -5.29
CA THR A 58 2.21 7.65 -4.69
C THR A 58 1.30 6.58 -5.30
N PRO A 59 0.25 6.14 -4.58
CA PRO A 59 -0.76 5.23 -5.13
C PRO A 59 -1.40 5.74 -6.43
N THR A 60 -1.62 7.05 -6.52
CA THR A 60 -2.15 7.71 -7.72
C THR A 60 -1.18 7.58 -8.90
N GLU A 61 0.10 7.88 -8.70
CA GLU A 61 1.13 7.70 -9.73
C GLU A 61 1.28 6.24 -10.17
N TYR A 62 1.14 5.30 -9.23
CA TYR A 62 1.16 3.86 -9.52
C TYR A 62 -0.01 3.46 -10.44
N THR A 63 -1.21 3.96 -10.13
CA THR A 63 -2.43 3.72 -10.93
C THR A 63 -2.31 4.32 -12.33
N ASP A 64 -1.80 5.55 -12.44
CA ASP A 64 -1.60 6.24 -13.73
C ASP A 64 -0.60 5.50 -14.63
N LYS A 65 0.49 4.96 -14.05
CA LYS A 65 1.46 4.14 -14.79
C LYS A 65 0.88 2.82 -15.33
N SER A 66 -0.09 2.22 -14.66
CA SER A 66 -0.74 1.01 -15.16
C SER A 66 -1.72 1.28 -16.32
N ASN A 67 -2.08 2.55 -16.55
CA ASN A 67 -2.97 2.98 -17.63
C ASN A 67 -2.23 3.26 -18.96
N LYS A 68 -0.95 2.86 -19.06
CA LYS A 68 -0.12 3.08 -20.24
C LYS A 68 0.47 1.77 -20.74
#